data_AF-A0A226DJY1-F1
#
_entry.id   AF-A0A226DJY1-F1
#
_cell.length_a   1.000
_cell.length_b   1.000
_cell.length_c   1.000
_cell.angle_alpha   90.00
_cell.angle_beta   90.00
_cell.angle_gamma   90.00
#
_symmetry.space_group_name_H-M   'P 1'
#
loop_
_entity.id
_entity.type
_entity.pdbx_description
1 polymer ?
#
loop_
_entity_poly.entity_id
_entity_poly.type
_entity_poly.pdbx_seq_one_letter_code
_entity_poly.pdbx_strand_id
1 'polypeptide(L)'
;MFSEIFLPFVKYQIKVLRLLKCVPFDTNSNDKIIITETQMSRKFRQFIQLLQWAYVSLMCTVVYSLKERGCHVKAVEAAMITVSTLTLLLFSYAWDPNVKSVTLFNALVKFDKNYGGLSHQELDRITTHALKSTLFLLSTVPESATICVIGRLILDPCSPPFLGSAVLPCDGCGGTDKGRMQWYTWGGLITIDTYHTLTAMHNGFFYFFYILLITICCILQYVRRLGKRGMPDGFKIYRRLQVLEVLMNDYGRSRLLPSTLGVAPMVEVLGLFTIIKFHEDIPFPGILIFPIGFLTALTGLIVLETMSGALVTRSKEAVLTWAKTLAGSSPLRRRQFDSLQLLKVKFGNNFLDRVTALITQDFCINQTVSLLIMFK
;
A
#
# COMPACT_ATOMS: atom_id res chain seq x y z
N MET A 1 -9.90 -19.19 -4.32
CA MET A 1 -9.64 -18.25 -3.20
C MET A 1 -9.50 -16.84 -3.73
N PHE A 2 -8.57 -16.62 -4.67
CA PHE A 2 -8.38 -15.32 -5.28
C PHE A 2 -9.64 -14.82 -5.99
N SER A 3 -10.19 -15.65 -6.88
CA SER A 3 -11.32 -15.30 -7.74
C SER A 3 -12.63 -15.10 -6.97
N GLU A 4 -12.78 -15.78 -5.81
CA GLU A 4 -14.01 -15.74 -5.01
C GLU A 4 -13.99 -14.61 -3.97
N ILE A 5 -12.88 -14.45 -3.25
CA ILE A 5 -12.83 -13.55 -2.09
C ILE A 5 -12.31 -12.18 -2.51
N PHE A 6 -11.19 -12.13 -3.23
CA PHE A 6 -10.46 -10.88 -3.47
C PHE A 6 -10.91 -10.16 -4.74
N LEU A 7 -11.20 -10.91 -5.80
CA LEU A 7 -11.56 -10.36 -7.11
C LEU A 7 -12.74 -9.37 -7.07
N PRO A 8 -13.83 -9.58 -6.29
CA PRO A 8 -14.91 -8.59 -6.18
C PRO A 8 -14.43 -7.22 -5.66
N PHE A 9 -13.58 -7.21 -4.62
CA PHE A 9 -13.02 -5.97 -4.08
C PHE A 9 -12.06 -5.30 -5.07
N VAL A 10 -11.26 -6.09 -5.78
CA VAL A 10 -10.38 -5.54 -6.81
C VAL A 10 -11.20 -4.92 -7.96
N LYS A 11 -12.26 -5.59 -8.41
CA LYS A 11 -13.18 -5.05 -9.43
C LYS A 11 -13.81 -3.74 -8.96
N TYR A 12 -14.24 -3.68 -7.70
CA TYR A 12 -14.76 -2.45 -7.10
C TYR A 12 -13.74 -1.31 -7.15
N GLN A 13 -12.51 -1.55 -6.68
CA GLN A 13 -11.45 -0.54 -6.69
C GLN A 13 -11.05 -0.12 -8.11
N ILE A 14 -11.02 -1.03 -9.09
CA ILE A 14 -10.80 -0.68 -10.50
C ILE A 14 -11.91 0.25 -11.01
N LYS A 15 -13.18 0.01 -10.66
CA LYS A 15 -14.28 0.90 -11.05
C LYS A 15 -14.11 2.29 -10.44
N VAL A 16 -13.76 2.39 -9.16
CA VAL A 16 -13.48 3.67 -8.49
C VAL A 16 -12.32 4.40 -9.16
N LEU A 17 -11.20 3.73 -9.38
CA LEU A 17 -10.03 4.34 -10.03
C LEU A 17 -10.29 4.73 -11.49
N ARG A 18 -11.14 3.99 -12.20
CA ARG A 18 -11.57 4.33 -13.56
C ARG A 18 -12.47 5.57 -13.57
N LEU A 19 -13.37 5.70 -12.59
CA LEU A 19 -14.18 6.91 -12.39
C LEU A 19 -13.27 8.12 -12.16
N LEU A 20 -12.23 7.97 -11.33
CA LEU A 20 -11.23 8.99 -11.05
C LEU A 20 -10.22 9.23 -12.18
N LYS A 21 -10.25 8.42 -13.25
CA LYS A 21 -9.28 8.42 -14.37
C LYS A 21 -7.82 8.17 -13.94
N CYS A 22 -7.61 7.51 -12.79
CA CYS A 22 -6.29 7.21 -12.25
C CYS A 22 -5.63 5.99 -12.91
N VAL A 23 -6.43 5.01 -13.37
CA VAL A 23 -5.91 3.76 -13.94
C VAL A 23 -6.56 3.43 -15.28
N PRO A 24 -5.79 2.85 -16.23
CA PRO A 24 -6.30 2.41 -17.53
C PRO A 24 -6.79 0.96 -17.52
N PHE A 25 -7.33 0.48 -16.39
CA PHE A 25 -7.70 -0.92 -16.22
C PHE A 25 -9.21 -1.13 -16.40
N ASP A 26 -9.56 -2.24 -17.04
CA ASP A 26 -10.93 -2.73 -17.14
C ASP A 26 -10.96 -4.24 -16.94
N THR A 27 -12.13 -4.80 -16.66
CA THR A 27 -12.31 -6.24 -16.50
C THR A 27 -13.16 -6.82 -17.62
N ASN A 28 -12.64 -7.81 -18.32
CA ASN A 28 -13.37 -8.54 -19.34
C ASN A 28 -14.31 -9.61 -18.72
N SER A 29 -15.23 -10.16 -19.51
CA SER A 29 -16.18 -11.24 -19.14
C SER A 29 -15.51 -12.48 -18.51
N ASN A 30 -14.24 -12.74 -18.84
CA ASN A 30 -13.46 -13.86 -18.30
C ASN A 30 -12.74 -13.56 -16.97
N ASP A 31 -13.08 -12.48 -16.29
CA ASP A 31 -12.43 -11.96 -15.08
C ASP A 31 -10.97 -11.53 -15.25
N LYS A 32 -10.52 -11.39 -16.50
CA LYS A 32 -9.17 -10.90 -16.79
C LYS A 32 -9.17 -9.38 -16.74
N ILE A 33 -8.14 -8.81 -16.13
CA ILE A 33 -7.86 -7.38 -16.24
C ILE A 33 -7.24 -7.14 -17.62
N ILE A 34 -7.80 -6.17 -18.34
CA ILE A 34 -7.30 -5.68 -19.62
C ILE A 34 -6.95 -4.20 -19.49
N ILE A 35 -6.05 -3.74 -20.35
CA ILE A 35 -5.68 -2.32 -20.41
C ILE A 35 -6.55 -1.68 -21.51
N THR A 36 -7.38 -0.71 -21.13
CA THR A 36 -8.25 0.04 -22.04
C THR A 36 -7.90 1.52 -21.97
N GLU A 37 -6.77 1.89 -22.59
CA GLU A 37 -6.32 3.28 -22.61
C GLU A 37 -6.37 3.84 -24.03
N THR A 38 -7.08 4.97 -24.20
CA THR A 38 -6.94 5.80 -25.40
C THR A 38 -5.75 6.74 -25.25
N GLN A 39 -5.18 7.21 -26.35
CA GLN A 39 -4.04 8.15 -26.32
C GLN A 39 -4.35 9.43 -25.52
N MET A 40 -5.58 9.94 -25.62
CA MET A 40 -6.03 11.11 -24.87
C MET A 40 -6.12 10.81 -23.36
N SER A 41 -6.69 9.66 -22.98
CA SER A 41 -6.75 9.23 -21.57
C SER A 41 -5.35 9.07 -20.97
N ARG A 42 -4.39 8.56 -21.75
CA ARG A 42 -2.99 8.42 -21.31
C ARG A 42 -2.36 9.78 -21.01
N LYS A 43 -2.48 10.74 -21.93
CA LYS A 43 -1.96 12.10 -21.75
C LYS A 43 -2.59 12.77 -20.52
N PHE A 44 -3.91 12.62 -20.35
CA PHE A 44 -4.62 13.18 -19.19
C PHE A 44 -4.15 12.57 -17.87
N ARG A 45 -3.99 11.25 -17.79
CA ARG A 45 -3.46 10.56 -16.60
C ARG A 45 -2.03 11.00 -16.28
N GLN A 46 -1.16 11.10 -17.28
CA GLN A 46 0.21 11.60 -17.13
C GLN A 46 0.23 13.04 -16.63
N PHE A 47 -0.67 13.89 -17.15
CA PHE A 47 -0.83 15.26 -16.68
C PHE A 47 -1.28 15.33 -15.21
N ILE A 48 -2.28 14.54 -14.80
CA ILE A 48 -2.68 14.45 -13.38
C ILE A 48 -1.51 14.00 -12.50
N GLN A 49 -0.74 13.01 -12.95
CA GLN A 49 0.41 12.52 -12.19
C GLN A 49 1.49 13.59 -12.04
N LEU A 50 1.78 14.37 -13.09
CA LEU A 50 2.69 15.51 -13.01
C LEU A 50 2.16 16.57 -12.02
N LEU A 51 0.86 16.87 -12.06
CA LEU A 51 0.23 17.78 -11.09
C LEU A 51 0.35 17.26 -9.65
N GLN A 52 0.19 15.95 -9.42
CA GLN A 52 0.36 15.36 -8.09
C GLN A 52 1.81 15.51 -7.57
N TRP A 53 2.81 15.34 -8.43
CA TRP A 53 4.21 15.58 -8.04
C TRP A 53 4.49 17.06 -7.77
N ALA A 54 4.00 17.95 -8.62
CA ALA A 54 4.09 19.39 -8.40
C ALA A 54 3.42 19.79 -7.08
N TYR A 55 2.28 19.18 -6.76
CA TYR A 55 1.57 19.37 -5.50
C TYR A 55 2.44 18.95 -4.30
N VAL A 56 3.09 17.77 -4.34
CA VAL A 56 4.00 17.34 -3.26
C VAL A 56 5.22 18.26 -3.14
N SER A 57 5.78 18.75 -4.25
CA SER A 57 6.83 19.76 -4.20
C SER A 57 6.35 21.04 -3.50
N LEU A 58 5.12 21.49 -3.80
CA LEU A 58 4.51 22.62 -3.11
C LEU A 58 4.33 22.34 -1.61
N MET A 59 3.84 21.15 -1.24
CA MET A 59 3.74 20.74 0.17
C MET A 59 5.09 20.84 0.88
N CYS A 60 6.19 20.39 0.25
CA CYS A 60 7.54 20.53 0.81
C CYS A 60 7.95 22.00 1.04
N THR A 61 7.61 22.90 0.10
CA THR A 61 7.88 24.34 0.29
C THR A 61 7.08 24.93 1.45
N VAL A 62 5.82 24.51 1.64
CA VAL A 62 4.99 24.90 2.78
C VAL A 62 5.62 24.42 4.09
N VAL A 63 6.01 23.15 4.18
CA VAL A 63 6.70 22.58 5.35
C VAL A 63 7.95 23.39 5.71
N TYR A 64 8.78 23.70 4.71
CA TYR A 64 9.99 24.50 4.91
C TYR A 64 9.66 25.91 5.41
N SER A 65 8.68 26.58 4.78
CA SER A 65 8.26 27.93 5.18
C SER A 65 7.72 27.99 6.62
N LEU A 66 6.96 26.98 7.05
CA LEU A 66 6.43 26.90 8.41
C LEU A 66 7.55 26.70 9.44
N LYS A 67 8.57 25.91 9.09
CA LYS A 67 9.76 25.74 9.91
C LYS A 67 10.51 27.06 10.10
N GLU A 68 10.77 27.80 9.02
CA GLU A 68 11.47 29.09 9.07
C GLU A 68 10.70 30.15 9.88
N ARG A 69 9.36 30.10 9.88
CA ARG A 69 8.51 30.98 10.69
C ARG A 69 8.37 30.58 12.16
N GLY A 70 9.01 29.48 12.59
CA GLY A 70 8.91 28.97 13.97
C GLY A 70 7.61 28.23 14.29
N CYS A 71 6.81 27.87 13.27
CA CYS A 71 5.53 27.19 13.43
C CYS A 71 5.72 25.66 13.55
N HIS A 72 6.46 25.21 14.58
CA HIS A 72 6.93 23.83 14.68
C HIS A 72 5.82 22.77 14.64
N VAL A 73 4.74 22.95 15.41
CA VAL A 73 3.61 22.00 15.45
C VAL A 73 2.99 21.82 14.06
N LYS A 74 2.75 22.93 13.37
CA LYS A 74 2.18 22.94 12.01
C LYS A 74 3.14 22.41 10.96
N ALA A 75 4.44 22.65 11.13
CA ALA A 75 5.46 22.10 10.24
C ALA A 75 5.54 20.56 10.36
N VAL A 76 5.46 20.00 11.58
CA VAL A 76 5.45 18.55 11.81
C VAL A 76 4.19 17.91 11.23
N GLU A 77 3.03 18.55 11.46
CA GLU A 77 1.76 18.15 10.87
C GLU A 77 1.81 18.11 9.35
N ALA A 78 2.30 19.19 8.75
CA ALA A 78 2.49 19.31 7.31
C ALA A 78 3.47 18.26 6.78
N ALA A 79 4.57 18.01 7.49
CA ALA A 79 5.58 17.04 7.11
C ALA A 79 5.01 15.61 7.09
N MET A 80 4.22 15.24 8.09
CA MET A 80 3.59 13.92 8.14
C MET A 80 2.66 13.70 6.95
N ILE A 81 1.76 14.67 6.66
CA ILE A 81 0.85 14.58 5.50
C ILE A 81 1.63 14.52 4.19
N THR A 82 2.70 15.30 4.08
CA THR A 82 3.58 15.33 2.90
C THR A 82 4.28 13.99 2.68
N VAL A 83 4.88 13.40 3.73
CA VAL A 83 5.58 12.10 3.67
C VAL A 83 4.59 10.97 3.38
N SER A 84 3.39 11.02 3.95
CA SER A 84 2.31 10.07 3.66
C SER A 84 1.88 10.14 2.19
N THR A 85 1.67 11.35 1.67
CA THR A 85 1.32 11.60 0.27
C THR A 85 2.43 11.14 -0.67
N LEU A 86 3.69 11.46 -0.35
CA LEU A 86 4.86 11.00 -1.08
C LEU A 86 4.91 9.47 -1.16
N THR A 87 4.64 8.78 -0.05
CA THR A 87 4.58 7.31 -0.01
C THR A 87 3.54 6.76 -0.99
N LEU A 88 2.33 7.33 -0.99
CA LEU A 88 1.24 6.92 -1.88
C LEU A 88 1.55 7.19 -3.35
N LEU A 89 2.19 8.32 -3.66
CA LEU A 89 2.65 8.63 -5.02
C LEU A 89 3.77 7.69 -5.47
N LEU A 90 4.71 7.34 -4.60
CA LEU A 90 5.77 6.38 -4.91
C LEU A 90 5.19 4.98 -5.20
N PHE A 91 4.15 4.57 -4.49
CA PHE A 91 3.45 3.31 -4.78
C PHE A 91 2.80 3.33 -6.16
N SER A 92 2.14 4.44 -6.48
CA SER A 92 1.33 4.58 -7.68
C SER A 92 2.05 5.10 -8.91
N TYR A 93 3.30 5.56 -8.78
CA TYR A 93 4.05 6.19 -9.87
C TYR A 93 4.18 5.28 -11.09
N ALA A 94 3.45 5.53 -12.18
CA ALA A 94 3.60 4.74 -13.40
C ALA A 94 3.37 5.62 -14.63
N TRP A 95 4.44 6.05 -15.28
CA TRP A 95 4.35 6.84 -16.51
C TRP A 95 3.53 6.10 -17.59
N ASP A 96 3.82 4.81 -17.73
CA ASP A 96 3.11 3.89 -18.61
C ASP A 96 2.17 2.98 -17.81
N PRO A 97 1.09 2.47 -18.44
CA PRO A 97 0.24 1.46 -17.83
C PRO A 97 1.09 0.33 -17.25
N ASN A 98 0.83 -0.04 -16.00
CA ASN A 98 1.63 -1.06 -15.33
C ASN A 98 1.28 -2.46 -15.87
N VAL A 99 1.88 -2.84 -17.00
CA VAL A 99 1.66 -4.14 -17.66
C VAL A 99 2.06 -5.29 -16.73
N LYS A 100 3.05 -5.07 -15.85
CA LYS A 100 3.51 -6.07 -14.87
C LYS A 100 2.42 -6.40 -13.85
N SER A 101 1.72 -5.40 -13.31
CA SER A 101 0.62 -5.63 -12.36
C SER A 101 -0.52 -6.41 -13.01
N VAL A 102 -0.89 -6.05 -14.26
CA VAL A 102 -1.95 -6.74 -15.01
C VAL A 102 -1.56 -8.19 -15.31
N THR A 103 -0.30 -8.42 -15.70
CA THR A 103 0.24 -9.76 -15.99
C THR A 103 0.25 -10.63 -14.74
N LEU A 104 0.73 -10.10 -13.62
CA LEU A 104 0.72 -10.77 -12.32
C LEU A 104 -0.71 -11.17 -11.91
N PHE A 105 -1.64 -10.23 -12.00
CA PHE A 105 -3.02 -10.45 -11.63
C PHE A 105 -3.71 -11.52 -12.49
N ASN A 106 -3.55 -11.43 -13.82
CA ASN A 106 -4.10 -12.41 -14.73
C ASN A 106 -3.47 -13.79 -14.55
N ALA A 107 -2.18 -13.86 -14.23
CA ALA A 107 -1.51 -15.10 -13.88
C ALA A 107 -2.09 -15.69 -12.59
N LEU A 108 -2.41 -14.86 -11.59
CA LEU A 108 -3.03 -15.27 -10.34
C LEU A 108 -4.46 -15.81 -10.56
N VAL A 109 -5.29 -15.12 -11.35
CA VAL A 109 -6.64 -15.61 -11.75
C VAL A 109 -6.53 -16.95 -12.47
N LYS A 110 -5.62 -17.06 -13.45
CA LYS A 110 -5.40 -18.31 -14.20
C LYS A 110 -4.90 -19.43 -13.29
N PHE A 111 -4.02 -19.12 -12.34
CA PHE A 111 -3.53 -20.08 -11.36
C PHE A 111 -4.66 -20.55 -10.44
N ASP A 112 -5.47 -19.65 -9.89
CA ASP A 112 -6.59 -19.98 -8.98
C ASP A 112 -7.63 -20.87 -9.69
N LYS A 113 -7.99 -20.57 -10.95
CA LYS A 113 -8.87 -21.42 -11.78
C LYS A 113 -8.27 -22.82 -12.01
N ASN A 114 -6.97 -22.91 -12.29
CA ASN A 114 -6.28 -24.17 -12.57
C ASN A 114 -5.85 -24.95 -11.32
N TYR A 115 -5.87 -24.35 -10.13
CA TYR A 115 -5.51 -25.02 -8.89
C TYR A 115 -6.53 -26.12 -8.52
N GLY A 116 -7.69 -26.12 -9.18
CA GLY A 116 -8.85 -26.95 -8.89
C GLY A 116 -9.61 -26.29 -7.75
N GLY A 117 -10.78 -25.73 -8.07
CA GLY A 117 -11.65 -25.01 -7.12
C GLY A 117 -11.65 -25.74 -5.78
N LEU A 118 -11.05 -25.10 -4.79
CA LEU A 118 -11.05 -25.63 -3.44
C LEU A 118 -12.51 -25.70 -3.02
N SER A 119 -12.98 -26.88 -2.65
CA SER A 119 -14.25 -27.00 -1.93
C SER A 119 -14.20 -25.99 -0.79
N HIS A 120 -15.17 -25.07 -0.76
CA HIS A 120 -15.28 -23.98 0.20
C HIS A 120 -15.21 -24.50 1.66
N GLN A 121 -15.51 -25.80 1.87
CA GLN A 121 -15.42 -26.48 3.16
C GLN A 121 -14.04 -26.49 3.82
N GLU A 122 -12.94 -26.49 3.06
CA GLU A 122 -11.59 -26.59 3.66
C GLU A 122 -10.91 -25.24 3.92
N LEU A 123 -11.44 -24.13 3.39
CA LEU A 123 -10.95 -22.82 3.81
C LEU A 123 -11.60 -22.51 5.15
N ASP A 124 -10.80 -22.55 6.20
CA ASP A 124 -11.23 -22.20 7.54
C ASP A 124 -12.11 -20.94 7.51
N ARG A 125 -13.35 -21.10 7.97
CA ARG A 125 -14.40 -20.07 7.95
C ARG A 125 -13.91 -18.81 8.67
N ILE A 126 -13.11 -18.98 9.73
CA ILE A 126 -12.52 -17.90 10.51
C ILE A 126 -11.53 -17.10 9.65
N THR A 127 -10.59 -17.79 9.00
CA THR A 127 -9.60 -17.14 8.11
C THR A 127 -10.28 -16.36 6.97
N THR A 128 -11.35 -16.91 6.38
CA THR A 128 -12.09 -16.24 5.30
C THR A 128 -12.81 -14.98 5.80
N HIS A 129 -13.46 -15.06 6.95
CA HIS A 129 -14.17 -13.92 7.54
C HIS A 129 -13.19 -12.80 7.92
N ALA A 130 -12.09 -13.15 8.59
CA ALA A 130 -11.04 -12.20 8.94
C ALA A 130 -10.49 -11.48 7.71
N LEU A 131 -10.20 -12.21 6.64
CA LEU A 131 -9.70 -11.65 5.40
C LEU A 131 -10.71 -10.69 4.73
N LYS A 132 -11.99 -11.07 4.67
CA LYS A 132 -13.05 -10.20 4.14
C LYS A 132 -13.20 -8.93 4.98
N SER A 133 -13.18 -9.05 6.30
CA SER A 133 -13.23 -7.90 7.22
C SER A 133 -12.02 -6.99 7.02
N THR A 134 -10.80 -7.54 6.91
CA THR A 134 -9.59 -6.74 6.64
C THR A 134 -9.68 -6.01 5.31
N LEU A 135 -10.14 -6.67 4.24
CA LEU A 135 -10.31 -6.03 2.93
C LEU A 135 -11.38 -4.94 2.94
N PHE A 136 -12.46 -5.16 3.68
CA PHE A 136 -13.51 -4.17 3.86
C PHE A 136 -12.98 -2.93 4.60
N LEU A 137 -12.34 -3.13 5.76
CA LEU A 137 -11.72 -2.04 6.53
C LEU A 137 -10.69 -1.28 5.70
N LEU A 138 -9.86 -2.01 4.96
CA LEU A 138 -8.87 -1.40 4.08
C LEU A 138 -9.52 -0.57 2.96
N SER A 139 -10.66 -1.04 2.44
CA SER A 139 -11.42 -0.35 1.42
C SER A 139 -12.16 0.88 1.92
N THR A 140 -12.21 1.15 3.23
CA THR A 140 -12.86 2.34 3.80
C THR A 140 -11.84 3.40 4.28
N VAL A 141 -10.54 3.06 4.31
CA VAL A 141 -9.47 3.98 4.71
C VAL A 141 -9.36 5.19 3.77
N PRO A 142 -9.33 5.04 2.43
CA PRO A 142 -9.27 6.20 1.52
C PRO A 142 -10.43 7.18 1.70
N GLU A 143 -11.65 6.65 1.89
CA GLU A 143 -12.88 7.42 2.04
C GLU A 143 -12.89 8.18 3.36
N SER A 144 -12.57 7.49 4.47
CA SER A 144 -12.49 8.12 5.80
C SER A 144 -11.41 9.20 5.84
N ALA A 145 -10.22 8.95 5.29
CA ALA A 145 -9.15 9.95 5.21
C ALA A 145 -9.59 11.17 4.38
N THR A 146 -10.29 10.96 3.27
CA THR A 146 -10.81 12.04 2.42
C THR A 146 -11.85 12.88 3.17
N ILE A 147 -12.76 12.25 3.92
CA ILE A 147 -13.75 12.96 4.76
C ILE A 147 -13.04 13.80 5.83
N CYS A 148 -12.00 13.28 6.47
CA CYS A 148 -11.20 14.04 7.44
C CYS A 148 -10.55 15.26 6.79
N VAL A 149 -10.00 15.13 5.57
CA VAL A 149 -9.41 16.25 4.82
C VAL A 149 -10.45 17.29 4.46
N ILE A 150 -11.62 16.89 3.95
CA ILE A 150 -12.72 17.82 3.64
C ILE A 150 -13.14 18.59 4.90
N GLY A 151 -13.42 17.87 6.00
CA GLY A 151 -13.83 18.50 7.26
C GLY A 151 -12.78 19.49 7.78
N ARG A 152 -11.50 19.15 7.63
CA ARG A 152 -10.39 20.03 7.98
C ARG A 152 -10.34 21.29 7.14
N LEU A 153 -10.47 21.19 5.82
CA LEU A 153 -10.44 22.36 4.91
C LEU A 153 -11.67 23.26 5.06
N ILE A 154 -12.80 22.71 5.48
CA ILE A 154 -14.00 23.51 5.82
C ILE A 154 -13.75 24.35 7.08
N LEU A 155 -13.10 23.75 8.09
CA LEU A 155 -12.79 24.44 9.34
C LEU A 155 -11.67 25.46 9.15
N ASP A 156 -10.61 25.11 8.45
CA ASP A 156 -9.43 25.93 8.21
C ASP A 156 -8.93 25.77 6.76
N PRO A 157 -9.28 26.69 5.84
CA PRO A 157 -8.79 26.62 4.46
C PRO A 157 -7.28 26.88 4.35
N CYS A 158 -6.65 27.44 5.38
CA CYS A 158 -5.21 27.68 5.46
C CYS A 158 -4.45 26.51 6.09
N SER A 159 -5.09 25.37 6.28
CA SER A 159 -4.44 24.24 6.94
C SER A 159 -3.29 23.69 6.10
N PRO A 160 -2.08 23.55 6.65
CA PRO A 160 -0.97 23.01 5.90
C PRO A 160 -1.06 21.47 5.83
N PRO A 161 -0.48 20.82 4.79
CA PRO A 161 0.27 21.41 3.67
C PRO A 161 -0.61 21.68 2.43
N PHE A 162 -1.91 21.90 2.61
CA PHE A 162 -2.86 21.99 1.51
C PHE A 162 -2.71 23.29 0.70
N LEU A 163 -3.31 23.33 -0.50
CA LEU A 163 -3.10 24.39 -1.47
C LEU A 163 -3.45 25.77 -0.92
N GLY A 164 -4.48 25.85 -0.06
CA GLY A 164 -4.85 27.11 0.59
C GLY A 164 -3.72 27.73 1.42
N SER A 165 -2.92 26.91 2.12
CA SER A 165 -1.77 27.41 2.90
C SER A 165 -0.65 28.01 2.05
N ALA A 166 -0.59 27.67 0.76
CA ALA A 166 0.43 28.17 -0.17
C ALA A 166 -0.04 29.38 -0.99
N VAL A 167 -1.32 29.41 -1.36
CA VAL A 167 -1.87 30.41 -2.30
C VAL A 167 -2.50 31.59 -1.56
N LEU A 168 -3.03 31.38 -0.36
CA LEU A 168 -3.74 32.40 0.38
C LEU A 168 -2.79 33.18 1.30
N PRO A 169 -3.11 34.45 1.59
CA PRO A 169 -2.40 35.23 2.60
C PRO A 169 -2.79 34.74 4.00
N CYS A 170 -2.27 33.59 4.42
CA CYS A 170 -2.47 33.05 5.75
C CYS A 170 -1.56 33.77 6.76
N ASP A 171 -2.15 34.31 7.84
CA ASP A 171 -1.41 35.05 8.85
C ASP A 171 -0.67 34.09 9.80
N GLY A 172 0.60 34.36 10.08
CA GLY A 172 1.40 33.60 11.05
C GLY A 172 1.49 32.09 10.76
N CYS A 173 1.05 31.29 11.74
CA CYS A 173 1.08 29.82 11.72
C CYS A 173 -0.24 29.17 11.25
N GLY A 174 -1.17 29.95 10.68
CA GLY A 174 -2.44 29.45 10.17
C GLY A 174 -3.59 30.40 10.45
N GLY A 175 -4.73 30.13 9.81
CA GLY A 175 -5.91 30.97 9.87
C GLY A 175 -5.97 32.00 8.74
N THR A 176 -7.21 32.34 8.38
CA THR A 176 -7.55 33.39 7.42
C THR A 176 -8.88 33.98 7.87
N ASP A 177 -9.03 35.29 7.70
CA ASP A 177 -10.33 35.93 7.81
C ASP A 177 -11.27 35.40 6.71
N LYS A 178 -12.15 34.46 7.09
CA LYS A 178 -13.10 33.83 6.17
C LYS A 178 -13.98 34.85 5.44
N GLY A 179 -14.21 36.03 6.04
CA GLY A 179 -15.03 37.09 5.45
C GLY A 179 -14.43 37.71 4.18
N ARG A 180 -13.12 37.57 3.97
CA ARG A 180 -12.42 38.12 2.80
C ARG A 180 -12.34 37.15 1.62
N MET A 181 -12.64 35.87 1.84
CA MET A 181 -12.51 34.85 0.79
C MET A 181 -13.79 34.74 -0.03
N GLN A 182 -13.65 34.89 -1.34
CA GLN A 182 -14.75 34.62 -2.27
C GLN A 182 -15.10 33.12 -2.24
N TRP A 183 -16.40 32.81 -2.17
CA TRP A 183 -16.90 31.44 -2.00
C TRP A 183 -16.43 30.47 -3.09
N TYR A 184 -16.22 30.94 -4.32
CA TYR A 184 -15.76 30.11 -5.43
C TYR A 184 -14.29 29.73 -5.31
N THR A 185 -13.44 30.62 -4.76
CA THR A 185 -12.03 30.32 -4.46
C THR A 185 -11.97 29.25 -3.37
N TRP A 186 -12.79 29.39 -2.33
CA TRP A 186 -12.91 28.41 -1.26
C TRP A 186 -13.36 27.03 -1.77
N GLY A 187 -14.44 26.98 -2.54
CA GLY A 187 -14.94 25.74 -3.13
C GLY A 187 -13.94 25.09 -4.10
N GLY A 188 -13.21 25.91 -4.88
CA GLY A 188 -12.15 25.45 -5.77
C GLY A 188 -11.01 24.77 -5.02
N LEU A 189 -10.51 25.38 -3.94
CA LEU A 189 -9.43 24.82 -3.12
C LEU A 189 -9.83 23.48 -2.49
N ILE A 190 -11.01 23.42 -1.85
CA ILE A 190 -11.53 22.17 -1.28
C ILE A 190 -11.63 21.09 -2.35
N THR A 191 -12.16 21.43 -3.53
CA THR A 191 -12.33 20.45 -4.62
C THR A 191 -10.98 19.92 -5.11
N ILE A 192 -9.99 20.78 -5.33
CA ILE A 192 -8.66 20.39 -5.80
C ILE A 192 -7.94 19.52 -4.77
N ASP A 193 -7.93 19.93 -3.50
CA ASP A 193 -7.25 19.22 -2.41
C ASP A 193 -7.91 17.86 -2.13
N THR A 194 -9.24 17.81 -2.17
CA THR A 194 -10.01 16.58 -2.02
C THR A 194 -9.73 15.64 -3.19
N TYR A 195 -9.74 16.14 -4.43
CA TYR A 195 -9.44 15.33 -5.60
C TYR A 195 -8.00 14.80 -5.56
N HIS A 196 -7.02 15.63 -5.20
CA HIS A 196 -5.63 15.21 -5.02
C HIS A 196 -5.51 14.08 -3.99
N THR A 197 -6.10 14.27 -2.81
CA THR A 197 -6.05 13.27 -1.72
C THR A 197 -6.71 11.96 -2.12
N LEU A 198 -7.93 12.04 -2.67
CA LEU A 198 -8.71 10.87 -3.07
C LEU A 198 -7.99 10.07 -4.16
N THR A 199 -7.44 10.76 -5.17
CA THR A 199 -6.70 10.10 -6.26
C THR A 199 -5.40 9.48 -5.77
N ALA A 200 -4.62 10.16 -4.92
CA ALA A 200 -3.39 9.63 -4.35
C ALA A 200 -3.65 8.41 -3.46
N MET A 201 -4.64 8.49 -2.56
CA MET A 201 -5.03 7.42 -1.65
C MET A 201 -5.49 6.16 -2.39
N HIS A 202 -6.52 6.26 -3.24
CA HIS A 202 -7.02 5.07 -3.94
C HIS A 202 -5.94 4.44 -4.83
N ASN A 203 -5.14 5.25 -5.52
CA ASN A 203 -4.13 4.74 -6.44
C ASN A 203 -2.98 4.05 -5.68
N GLY A 204 -2.47 4.68 -4.62
CA GLY A 204 -1.44 4.09 -3.76
C GLY A 204 -1.91 2.80 -3.09
N PHE A 205 -3.11 2.81 -2.52
CA PHE A 205 -3.69 1.63 -1.85
C PHE A 205 -3.94 0.49 -2.81
N PHE A 206 -4.39 0.78 -4.04
CA PHE A 206 -4.60 -0.24 -5.06
C PHE A 206 -3.31 -1.02 -5.37
N TYR A 207 -2.23 -0.32 -5.70
CA TYR A 207 -0.98 -0.99 -6.06
C TYR A 207 -0.33 -1.71 -4.88
N PHE A 208 -0.36 -1.11 -3.68
CA PHE A 208 0.25 -1.72 -2.51
C PHE A 208 -0.60 -2.83 -1.91
N PHE A 209 -1.82 -2.52 -1.47
CA PHE A 209 -2.62 -3.52 -0.79
C PHE A 209 -3.28 -4.51 -1.76
N TYR A 210 -3.95 -4.01 -2.81
CA TYR A 210 -4.77 -4.89 -3.65
C TYR A 210 -3.97 -5.71 -4.66
N ILE A 211 -2.81 -5.23 -5.10
CA ILE A 211 -1.93 -6.02 -5.98
C ILE A 211 -0.86 -6.75 -5.17
N LEU A 212 0.00 -6.05 -4.42
CA LEU A 212 1.15 -6.69 -3.76
C LEU A 212 0.72 -7.57 -2.58
N LEU A 213 0.04 -7.01 -1.58
CA LEU A 213 -0.29 -7.76 -0.35
C LEU A 213 -1.27 -8.90 -0.59
N ILE A 214 -2.31 -8.69 -1.41
CA ILE A 214 -3.23 -9.78 -1.79
C ILE A 214 -2.46 -10.91 -2.51
N THR A 215 -1.51 -10.59 -3.39
CA THR A 215 -0.70 -11.62 -4.07
C THR A 215 0.13 -12.42 -3.07
N ILE A 216 0.84 -11.75 -2.15
CA ILE A 216 1.62 -12.42 -1.09
C ILE A 216 0.70 -13.32 -0.25
N CYS A 217 -0.49 -12.82 0.13
CA CYS A 217 -1.50 -13.58 0.84
C CYS A 217 -1.91 -14.84 0.09
N CYS A 218 -2.18 -14.70 -1.21
CA CYS A 218 -2.59 -15.82 -2.04
C CYS A 218 -1.52 -16.89 -2.13
N ILE A 219 -0.28 -16.49 -2.47
CA ILE A 219 0.85 -17.41 -2.55
C ILE A 219 1.03 -18.11 -1.19
N LEU A 220 1.01 -17.37 -0.08
CA LEU A 220 1.17 -17.95 1.26
C LEU A 220 0.09 -19.01 1.57
N GLN A 221 -1.17 -18.72 1.26
CA GLN A 221 -2.27 -19.67 1.49
C GLN A 221 -2.15 -20.90 0.58
N TYR A 222 -1.73 -20.73 -0.67
CA TYR A 222 -1.47 -21.86 -1.56
C TYR A 222 -0.33 -22.75 -1.04
N VAL A 223 0.75 -22.16 -0.53
CA VAL A 223 1.90 -22.88 0.05
C VAL A 223 1.51 -23.66 1.30
N ARG A 224 0.74 -23.05 2.21
CA ARG A 224 0.25 -23.73 3.43
C ARG A 224 -0.53 -25.00 3.10
N ARG A 225 -1.31 -24.96 2.04
CA ARG A 225 -2.09 -26.11 1.54
C ARG A 225 -1.23 -27.12 0.80
N LEU A 226 -0.27 -26.61 0.05
CA LEU A 226 0.66 -27.42 -0.72
C LEU A 226 1.50 -28.34 0.17
N GLY A 227 1.84 -27.90 1.38
CA GLY A 227 2.54 -28.74 2.37
C GLY A 227 1.79 -30.01 2.77
N LYS A 228 0.47 -30.08 2.54
CA LYS A 228 -0.34 -31.29 2.78
C LYS A 228 -0.38 -32.25 1.59
N ARG A 229 0.05 -31.81 0.39
CA ARG A 229 0.03 -32.63 -0.83
C ARG A 229 1.35 -33.38 -0.97
N GLY A 230 1.28 -34.64 -1.38
CA GLY A 230 2.45 -35.45 -1.71
C GLY A 230 3.07 -35.08 -3.07
N MET A 231 4.25 -35.65 -3.33
CA MET A 231 4.86 -35.68 -4.66
C MET A 231 4.20 -36.79 -5.50
N PRO A 232 3.93 -36.60 -6.82
CA PRO A 232 4.48 -35.56 -7.70
C PRO A 232 3.59 -34.30 -7.87
N ASP A 233 2.33 -34.33 -7.47
CA ASP A 233 1.40 -33.21 -7.73
C ASP A 233 1.82 -31.92 -7.03
N GLY A 234 2.35 -32.04 -5.81
CA GLY A 234 2.88 -30.93 -5.04
C GLY A 234 4.00 -30.17 -5.79
N PHE A 235 4.88 -30.92 -6.47
CA PHE A 235 5.98 -30.35 -7.24
C PHE A 235 5.50 -29.43 -8.35
N LYS A 236 4.56 -29.91 -9.18
CA LYS A 236 4.07 -29.18 -10.36
C LYS A 236 3.40 -27.87 -9.95
N ILE A 237 2.67 -27.89 -8.84
CA ILE A 237 2.02 -26.71 -8.27
C ILE A 237 3.07 -25.75 -7.69
N TYR A 238 4.07 -26.26 -6.96
CA TYR A 238 5.14 -25.43 -6.41
C TYR A 238 5.89 -24.68 -7.51
N ARG A 239 6.22 -25.35 -8.62
CA ARG A 239 6.86 -24.71 -9.79
C ARG A 239 6.04 -23.56 -10.36
N ARG A 240 4.72 -23.71 -10.42
CA ARG A 240 3.83 -22.64 -10.85
C ARG A 240 3.79 -21.49 -9.84
N LEU A 241 3.89 -21.76 -8.53
CA LEU A 241 4.03 -20.73 -7.50
C LEU A 241 5.35 -19.97 -7.61
N GLN A 242 6.46 -20.63 -7.97
CA GLN A 242 7.74 -19.95 -8.24
C GLN A 242 7.62 -18.95 -9.40
N VAL A 243 6.85 -19.29 -10.45
CA VAL A 243 6.58 -18.33 -11.54
C VAL A 243 5.79 -17.13 -11.02
N LEU A 244 4.77 -17.33 -10.18
CA LEU A 244 4.03 -16.23 -9.55
C LEU A 244 4.92 -15.37 -8.64
N GLU A 245 5.84 -15.99 -7.88
CA GLU A 245 6.83 -15.28 -7.06
C GLU A 245 7.74 -14.40 -7.92
N VAL A 246 8.22 -14.91 -9.07
CA VAL A 246 9.04 -14.13 -10.01
C VAL A 246 8.26 -12.93 -10.54
N LEU A 247 7.00 -13.11 -10.96
CA LEU A 247 6.15 -12.01 -11.44
C LEU A 247 5.87 -10.98 -10.33
N MET A 248 5.60 -11.44 -9.11
CA MET A 248 5.38 -10.58 -7.96
C MET A 248 6.63 -9.75 -7.63
N ASN A 249 7.80 -10.37 -7.64
CA ASN A 249 9.07 -9.68 -7.42
C ASN A 249 9.41 -8.72 -8.57
N ASP A 250 9.16 -9.09 -9.83
CA ASP A 250 9.39 -8.19 -10.97
C ASP A 250 8.51 -6.92 -10.91
N TYR A 251 7.32 -7.05 -10.32
CA TYR A 251 6.42 -5.93 -10.04
C TYR A 251 6.86 -5.09 -8.82
N GLY A 252 7.16 -5.73 -7.68
CA GLY A 252 7.35 -5.03 -6.40
C GLY A 252 8.78 -4.61 -6.05
N ARG A 253 9.80 -5.34 -6.54
CA ARG A 253 11.19 -5.30 -6.04
C ARG A 253 11.89 -3.95 -6.21
N SER A 254 11.63 -3.23 -7.30
CA SER A 254 12.37 -2.03 -7.66
C SER A 254 11.78 -0.75 -7.07
N ARG A 255 10.48 -0.73 -6.78
CA ARG A 255 9.77 0.48 -6.39
C ARG A 255 8.96 0.30 -5.12
N LEU A 256 7.91 -0.51 -5.17
CA LEU A 256 6.96 -0.64 -4.07
C LEU A 256 7.63 -1.07 -2.76
N LEU A 257 8.47 -2.11 -2.80
CA LEU A 257 9.12 -2.61 -1.59
C LEU A 257 10.14 -1.61 -1.01
N PRO A 258 11.09 -1.04 -1.79
CA PRO A 258 11.98 0.01 -1.29
C PRO A 258 11.23 1.23 -0.75
N SER A 259 10.19 1.71 -1.44
CA SER A 259 9.40 2.86 -0.96
C SER A 259 8.66 2.55 0.34
N THR A 260 8.13 1.32 0.48
CA THR A 260 7.45 0.91 1.72
C THR A 260 8.45 0.85 2.88
N LEU A 261 9.59 0.17 2.70
CA LEU A 261 10.59 -0.02 3.75
C LEU A 261 11.37 1.26 4.08
N GLY A 262 11.45 2.20 3.15
CA GLY A 262 12.15 3.48 3.36
C GLY A 262 11.26 4.58 3.93
N VAL A 263 10.03 4.74 3.42
CA VAL A 263 9.20 5.92 3.69
C VAL A 263 8.07 5.63 4.69
N ALA A 264 7.49 4.43 4.70
CA ALA A 264 6.43 4.12 5.66
C ALA A 264 6.90 4.16 7.13
N PRO A 265 8.13 3.72 7.48
CA PRO A 265 8.69 3.96 8.82
C PRO A 265 8.72 5.43 9.22
N MET A 266 8.96 6.34 8.27
CA MET A 266 8.96 7.79 8.56
C MET A 266 7.55 8.29 8.91
N VAL A 267 6.52 7.77 8.22
CA VAL A 267 5.11 8.06 8.58
C VAL A 267 4.80 7.53 9.97
N GLU A 268 5.26 6.33 10.30
CA GLU A 268 5.06 5.72 11.61
C GLU A 268 5.72 6.53 12.73
N VAL A 269 7.01 6.89 12.56
CA VAL A 269 7.79 7.72 13.50
C VAL A 269 7.14 9.08 13.70
N LEU A 270 6.82 9.81 12.62
CA LEU A 270 6.23 11.15 12.72
C LEU A 270 4.81 11.10 13.31
N GLY A 271 4.02 10.11 12.92
CA GLY A 271 2.68 9.89 13.45
C GLY A 271 2.71 9.64 14.96
N LEU A 272 3.51 8.66 15.41
CA LEU A 272 3.62 8.32 16.83
C LEU A 272 4.21 9.47 17.65
N PHE A 273 5.26 10.12 17.16
CA PHE A 273 5.84 11.31 17.80
C PHE A 273 4.80 12.41 18.01
N THR A 274 4.01 12.71 16.98
CA THR A 274 3.00 13.77 17.05
C THR A 274 1.87 13.43 18.02
N ILE A 275 1.42 12.17 18.02
CA ILE A 275 0.41 11.68 18.98
C ILE A 275 0.92 11.81 20.42
N ILE A 276 2.19 11.53 20.69
CA ILE A 276 2.73 11.63 22.06
C ILE A 276 2.94 13.10 22.45
N LYS A 277 3.66 13.87 21.62
CA LYS A 277 4.13 15.21 21.98
C LYS A 277 3.06 16.30 21.84
N PHE A 278 2.22 16.25 20.82
CA PHE A 278 1.36 17.37 20.41
C PHE A 278 -0.15 17.06 20.50
N HIS A 279 -0.55 16.05 21.29
CA HIS A 279 -1.97 15.68 21.38
C HIS A 279 -2.87 16.75 21.99
N GLU A 280 -2.33 17.62 22.83
CA GLU A 280 -3.08 18.73 23.43
C GLU A 280 -3.10 19.97 22.52
N ASP A 281 -2.08 20.14 21.68
CA ASP A 281 -1.90 21.34 20.84
C ASP A 281 -2.68 21.28 19.53
N ILE A 282 -3.01 20.08 19.03
CA ILE A 282 -3.67 19.89 17.74
C ILE A 282 -5.18 19.71 17.95
N PRO A 283 -6.03 20.65 17.52
CA PRO A 283 -7.47 20.55 17.73
C PRO A 283 -8.09 19.44 16.88
N PHE A 284 -9.20 18.89 17.36
CA PHE A 284 -10.09 18.02 16.59
C PHE A 284 -10.73 18.80 15.41
N PRO A 285 -10.86 18.21 14.21
CA PRO A 285 -10.58 16.83 13.81
C PRO A 285 -9.14 16.58 13.34
N GLY A 286 -8.28 17.61 13.34
CA GLY A 286 -6.94 17.53 12.77
C GLY A 286 -6.07 16.43 13.39
N ILE A 287 -6.21 16.23 14.71
CA ILE A 287 -5.51 15.18 15.44
C ILE A 287 -5.82 13.76 14.94
N LEU A 288 -6.98 13.50 14.32
CA LEU A 288 -7.35 12.16 13.84
C LEU A 288 -6.47 11.66 12.68
N ILE A 289 -5.86 12.56 11.91
CA ILE A 289 -5.02 12.17 10.77
C ILE A 289 -3.79 11.39 11.25
N PHE A 290 -3.24 11.73 12.42
CA PHE A 290 -2.06 11.09 13.01
C PHE A 290 -2.26 9.62 13.41
N PRO A 291 -3.23 9.25 14.26
CA PRO A 291 -3.49 7.85 14.58
C PRO A 291 -3.92 7.06 13.36
N ILE A 292 -4.68 7.63 12.42
CA ILE A 292 -5.02 6.95 11.16
C ILE A 292 -3.76 6.66 10.34
N GLY A 293 -2.90 7.65 10.13
CA GLY A 293 -1.64 7.50 9.40
C GLY A 293 -0.69 6.50 10.06
N PHE A 294 -0.48 6.62 11.37
CA PHE A 294 0.33 5.70 12.18
C PHE A 294 -0.19 4.27 12.09
N LEU A 295 -1.46 4.02 12.40
CA LEU A 295 -2.05 2.68 12.37
C LEU A 295 -2.03 2.08 10.97
N THR A 296 -2.22 2.90 9.93
CA THR A 296 -2.16 2.44 8.54
C THR A 296 -0.73 2.02 8.15
N ALA A 297 0.28 2.84 8.47
CA ALA A 297 1.68 2.54 8.20
C ALA A 297 2.13 1.30 8.96
N LEU A 298 1.86 1.26 10.27
CA LEU A 298 2.16 0.14 11.17
C LEU A 298 1.53 -1.17 10.65
N THR A 299 0.22 -1.15 10.37
CA THR A 299 -0.49 -2.33 9.88
C THR A 299 0.05 -2.76 8.51
N GLY A 300 0.30 -1.82 7.59
CA GLY A 300 0.86 -2.11 6.28
C GLY A 300 2.23 -2.79 6.35
N LEU A 301 3.14 -2.27 7.19
CA LEU A 301 4.48 -2.81 7.41
C LEU A 301 4.44 -4.19 8.07
N ILE A 302 3.77 -4.30 9.23
CA ILE A 302 3.68 -5.57 9.96
C ILE A 302 3.07 -6.66 9.08
N VAL A 303 1.99 -6.36 8.36
CA VAL A 303 1.35 -7.34 7.46
C VAL A 303 2.30 -7.72 6.33
N LEU A 304 2.94 -6.77 5.65
CA LEU A 304 3.88 -7.05 4.58
C LEU A 304 5.02 -7.96 5.05
N GLU A 305 5.71 -7.57 6.12
CA GLU A 305 6.92 -8.22 6.61
C GLU A 305 6.59 -9.59 7.22
N THR A 306 5.54 -9.68 8.05
CA THR A 306 5.10 -10.93 8.68
C THR A 306 4.65 -11.95 7.62
N MET A 307 3.87 -11.53 6.63
CA MET A 307 3.41 -12.44 5.58
C MET A 307 4.54 -12.90 4.67
N SER A 308 5.50 -12.01 4.39
CA SER A 308 6.70 -12.34 3.62
C SER A 308 7.59 -13.35 4.37
N GLY A 309 7.86 -13.12 5.66
CA GLY A 309 8.60 -14.05 6.50
C GLY A 309 7.89 -15.40 6.68
N ALA A 310 6.55 -15.37 6.82
CA ALA A 310 5.74 -16.58 6.85
C ALA A 310 5.79 -17.36 5.52
N LEU A 311 5.82 -16.67 4.38
CA LEU A 311 5.92 -17.31 3.06
C LEU A 311 7.23 -18.10 2.93
N VAL A 312 8.35 -17.51 3.33
CA VAL A 312 9.66 -18.18 3.34
C VAL A 312 9.63 -19.41 4.26
N THR A 313 9.11 -19.24 5.48
CA THR A 313 9.06 -20.32 6.49
C THR A 313 8.20 -21.49 6.02
N ARG A 314 6.98 -21.22 5.53
CA ARG A 314 6.05 -22.26 5.06
C ARG A 314 6.53 -22.92 3.77
N SER A 315 7.19 -22.18 2.89
CA SER A 315 7.76 -22.76 1.67
C SER A 315 8.92 -23.71 2.01
N LYS A 316 9.73 -23.38 3.02
CA LYS A 316 10.80 -24.25 3.54
C LYS A 316 10.24 -25.51 4.19
N GLU A 317 9.21 -25.39 5.03
CA GLU A 317 8.54 -26.54 5.64
C GLU A 317 7.96 -27.51 4.60
N ALA A 318 7.32 -26.98 3.55
CA ALA A 318 6.77 -27.80 2.47
C ALA A 318 7.87 -28.58 1.74
N VAL A 319 8.98 -27.90 1.38
CA VAL A 319 10.13 -28.53 0.72
C VAL A 319 10.79 -29.58 1.62
N LEU A 320 10.99 -29.29 2.90
CA LEU A 320 11.58 -30.24 3.85
C LEU A 320 10.70 -31.47 4.09
N THR A 321 9.38 -31.30 4.10
CA THR A 321 8.44 -32.43 4.20
C THR A 321 8.58 -33.36 3.00
N TRP A 322 8.73 -32.81 1.79
CA TRP A 322 8.97 -33.62 0.60
C TRP A 322 10.35 -34.26 0.56
N ALA A 323 11.40 -33.59 1.08
CA ALA A 323 12.74 -34.19 1.20
C ALA A 323 12.70 -35.54 1.95
N LYS A 324 11.92 -35.62 3.03
CA LYS A 324 11.79 -36.87 3.81
C LYS A 324 11.23 -38.03 2.97
N THR A 325 10.36 -37.72 2.00
CA THR A 325 9.79 -38.71 1.07
C THR A 325 10.71 -39.13 -0.07
N LEU A 326 11.91 -38.54 -0.16
CA LEU A 326 12.89 -38.82 -1.23
C LEU A 326 13.93 -39.89 -0.86
N ALA A 327 13.90 -40.44 0.36
CA ALA A 327 14.69 -41.62 0.71
C ALA A 327 14.37 -42.77 -0.27
N GLY A 328 15.39 -43.34 -0.91
CA GLY A 328 15.22 -44.38 -1.94
C GLY A 328 14.66 -43.91 -3.30
N SER A 329 14.45 -42.60 -3.51
CA SER A 329 13.97 -42.09 -4.81
C SER A 329 15.03 -42.12 -5.91
N SER A 330 14.58 -42.16 -7.17
CA SER A 330 15.46 -42.16 -8.33
C SER A 330 16.35 -40.91 -8.41
N PRO A 331 17.56 -41.00 -9.00
CA PRO A 331 18.46 -39.85 -9.14
C PRO A 331 17.82 -38.65 -9.85
N LEU A 332 16.94 -38.90 -10.83
CA LEU A 332 16.20 -37.86 -11.54
C LEU A 332 15.27 -37.07 -10.61
N ARG A 333 14.58 -37.76 -9.69
CA ARG A 333 13.64 -37.13 -8.74
C ARG A 333 14.39 -36.30 -7.69
N ARG A 334 15.59 -36.73 -7.29
CA ARG A 334 16.49 -35.93 -6.45
C ARG A 334 16.93 -34.64 -7.15
N ARG A 335 17.40 -34.71 -8.40
CA ARG A 335 17.75 -33.53 -9.19
C ARG A 335 16.58 -32.55 -9.38
N GLN A 336 15.37 -33.08 -9.58
CA GLN A 336 14.16 -32.26 -9.65
C GLN A 336 13.88 -31.53 -8.33
N PHE A 337 14.09 -32.20 -7.20
CA PHE A 337 13.94 -31.60 -5.87
C PHE A 337 15.01 -30.54 -5.59
N ASP A 338 16.28 -30.82 -5.90
CA ASP A 338 17.41 -29.90 -5.64
C ASP A 338 17.29 -28.58 -6.41
N SER A 339 16.52 -28.58 -7.50
CA SER A 339 16.23 -27.37 -8.26
C SER A 339 15.03 -26.56 -7.72
N LEU A 340 14.39 -27.00 -6.63
CA LEU A 340 13.40 -26.20 -5.91
C LEU A 340 14.11 -25.10 -5.11
N GLN A 341 13.58 -23.89 -5.24
CA GLN A 341 14.04 -22.71 -4.54
C GLN A 341 12.92 -22.23 -3.64
N LEU A 342 13.26 -21.81 -2.43
CA LEU A 342 12.30 -21.26 -1.48
C LEU A 342 11.63 -20.01 -2.07
N LEU A 343 10.34 -19.83 -1.77
CA LEU A 343 9.58 -18.66 -2.22
C LEU A 343 9.89 -17.47 -1.32
N LYS A 344 10.30 -16.34 -1.89
CA LYS A 344 10.74 -15.15 -1.14
C LYS A 344 10.17 -13.86 -1.74
N VAL A 345 9.87 -12.89 -0.89
CA VAL A 345 9.57 -11.52 -1.32
C VAL A 345 10.88 -10.73 -1.32
N LYS A 346 11.35 -10.29 -2.49
CA LYS A 346 12.67 -9.68 -2.70
C LYS A 346 12.59 -8.17 -2.80
N PHE A 347 13.49 -7.46 -2.14
CA PHE A 347 13.68 -6.01 -2.26
C PHE A 347 15.16 -5.74 -2.54
N GLY A 348 15.47 -5.03 -3.63
CA GLY A 348 16.87 -4.90 -4.07
C GLY A 348 17.56 -6.27 -4.19
N ASN A 349 18.74 -6.47 -3.62
CA ASN A 349 19.41 -7.78 -3.60
C ASN A 349 19.06 -8.66 -2.38
N ASN A 350 18.19 -8.17 -1.50
CA ASN A 350 17.78 -8.83 -0.25
C ASN A 350 16.36 -9.39 -0.36
N PHE A 351 15.89 -10.00 0.73
CA PHE A 351 14.52 -10.50 0.85
C PHE A 351 13.97 -10.21 2.24
N LEU A 352 12.65 -10.07 2.34
CA LEU A 352 11.96 -9.89 3.61
C LEU A 352 11.89 -11.22 4.35
N ASP A 353 12.48 -11.25 5.54
CA ASP A 353 12.47 -12.40 6.43
C ASP A 353 11.57 -12.17 7.64
N ARG A 354 11.54 -13.14 8.58
CA ARG A 354 10.72 -13.02 9.79
C ARG A 354 11.23 -11.95 10.76
N VAL A 355 12.54 -11.67 10.74
CA VAL A 355 13.18 -10.74 11.68
C VAL A 355 13.03 -9.30 11.22
N THR A 356 12.82 -9.08 9.92
CA THR A 356 12.65 -7.75 9.32
C THR A 356 11.56 -6.94 10.03
N ALA A 357 10.42 -7.56 10.36
CA ALA A 357 9.35 -6.88 11.10
C ALA A 357 9.80 -6.35 12.47
N LEU A 358 10.58 -7.15 13.20
CA LEU A 358 11.08 -6.72 14.51
C LEU A 358 12.10 -5.59 14.38
N ILE A 359 12.99 -5.66 13.37
CA ILE A 359 14.01 -4.63 13.12
C ILE A 359 13.36 -3.31 12.72
N THR A 360 12.38 -3.34 11.80
CA THR A 360 11.68 -2.13 11.34
C THR A 360 10.95 -1.45 12.50
N GLN A 361 10.28 -2.22 13.35
CA GLN A 361 9.51 -1.69 14.48
C GLN A 361 10.42 -1.16 15.61
N ASP A 362 11.51 -1.88 15.92
CA ASP A 362 12.54 -1.39 16.84
C ASP A 362 13.15 -0.07 16.36
N PHE A 363 13.45 0.04 15.06
CA PHE A 363 13.90 1.29 14.44
C PHE A 363 12.87 2.41 14.65
N CYS A 364 11.59 2.19 14.34
CA CYS A 364 10.55 3.22 14.47
C CYS A 364 10.40 3.71 15.92
N ILE A 365 10.41 2.79 16.89
CA ILE A 365 10.32 3.14 18.31
C ILE A 365 11.56 3.94 18.74
N ASN A 366 12.77 3.46 18.40
CA ASN A 366 14.02 4.14 18.76
C ASN A 366 14.13 5.55 18.16
N GLN A 367 13.70 5.73 16.90
CA GLN A 367 13.66 7.06 16.29
C GLN A 367 12.64 7.99 16.95
N THR A 368 11.46 7.45 17.30
CA THR A 368 10.43 8.22 18.01
C THR A 368 10.93 8.69 19.38
N VAL A 369 11.53 7.80 20.17
CA VAL A 369 12.14 8.14 21.47
C VAL A 369 13.23 9.19 21.30
N SER A 370 14.08 9.05 20.27
CA SER A 370 15.13 10.02 19.98
C SER A 370 14.55 11.41 19.67
N LEU A 371 13.48 11.49 18.88
CA LEU A 371 12.78 12.75 18.61
C LEU A 371 12.18 13.35 19.90
N LEU A 372 11.55 12.54 20.76
CA LEU A 372 11.01 12.99 22.04
C LEU A 372 12.09 13.57 22.97
N ILE A 373 13.29 12.99 22.98
CA ILE A 373 14.42 13.47 23.78
C ILE A 373 14.99 14.79 23.23
N MET A 374 15.04 14.95 21.89
CA MET A 374 15.53 16.17 21.25
C MET A 374 14.54 17.34 21.38
N PHE A 375 13.24 17.07 21.32
CA PHE A 375 12.17 18.08 21.47
C PHE A 375 11.70 18.19 22.93
N LYS A 376 12.57 18.67 23.81
CA LYS A 376 12.20 18.99 25.20
C LYS A 376 11.27 20.19 25.25
#